data_AF-A0A5C8S2F6-F1
#
_entry.id   AF-A0A5C8S2F6-F1
#
_cell.length_a   1.000
_cell.length_b   1.000
_cell.length_c   1.000
_cell.angle_alpha   90.00
_cell.angle_beta   90.00
_cell.angle_gamma   90.00
#
_symmetry.space_group_name_H-M   'P 1'
#
loop_
_entity.id
_entity.type
_entity.pdbx_description
1 polymer ?
#
loop_
_entity_poly.entity_id
_entity_poly.type
_entity_poly.pdbx_seq_one_letter_code
_entity_poly.pdbx_strand_id
1 'polypeptide(L)'
;MSDADLPPIGANTSSTTATLHRDAIADAAYRASIYAAHAVEYAQLGDDRGLNRSLRLLAICASHAANGLPGLAEAVETDRLWRDSMRRAAPPKRTLTEHAQAERADSATGGGEGRP
;
A
#
# COMPACT_ATOMS: atom_id res chain seq x y z
N MET A 1 -14.15 -37.53 24.38
CA MET A 1 -13.82 -36.11 24.17
C MET A 1 -12.38 -36.12 23.69
N SER A 2 -12.17 -35.95 22.39
CA SER A 2 -10.82 -35.98 21.81
C SER A 2 -10.29 -34.56 21.79
N ASP A 3 -9.21 -34.33 22.54
CA ASP A 3 -8.41 -33.11 22.49
C ASP A 3 -7.94 -32.92 21.04
N ALA A 4 -8.53 -31.93 20.40
CA ALA A 4 -8.09 -31.46 19.10
C ALA A 4 -6.67 -30.93 19.25
N ASP A 5 -5.77 -31.61 18.56
CA ASP A 5 -4.41 -31.23 18.20
C ASP A 5 -4.44 -29.85 17.51
N LEU A 6 -4.52 -28.80 18.33
CA LEU A 6 -4.48 -27.42 17.89
C LEU A 6 -3.02 -27.09 17.57
N PRO A 7 -2.68 -26.75 16.31
CA PRO A 7 -1.32 -26.39 15.97
C PRO A 7 -0.92 -25.13 16.75
N PRO A 8 0.35 -25.02 17.19
CA PRO A 8 0.81 -23.87 17.95
C PRO A 8 0.60 -22.59 17.13
N ILE A 9 -0.16 -21.66 17.70
CA ILE A 9 -0.33 -20.29 17.20
C ILE A 9 1.01 -19.58 17.41
N GLY A 10 1.93 -19.74 16.47
CA GLY A 10 3.23 -19.06 16.51
C GLY A 10 4.36 -19.84 15.85
N ALA A 11 4.35 -19.98 14.53
CA ALA A 11 5.53 -20.47 13.80
C ALA A 11 5.65 -20.00 12.34
N ASN A 12 4.98 -18.91 11.94
CA ASN A 12 5.27 -18.26 10.66
C ASN A 12 6.05 -16.95 10.88
N THR A 13 7.06 -16.97 11.76
CA THR A 13 8.02 -15.87 11.94
C THR A 13 9.26 -16.06 11.07
N SER A 14 9.09 -16.51 9.82
CA SER A 14 10.13 -16.25 8.81
C SER A 14 10.02 -14.78 8.40
N SER A 15 10.50 -13.88 9.27
CA SER A 15 10.75 -12.50 8.87
C SER A 15 11.94 -12.52 7.93
N THR A 16 11.66 -12.45 6.64
CA THR A 16 12.70 -12.44 5.62
C THR A 16 13.25 -11.02 5.48
N THR A 17 14.48 -10.89 4.98
CA THR A 17 15.09 -9.58 4.73
C THR A 17 14.20 -8.68 3.86
N ALA A 18 13.44 -9.27 2.92
CA ALA A 18 12.48 -8.56 2.09
C ALA A 18 11.30 -8.00 2.89
N THR A 19 10.81 -8.74 3.89
CA THR A 19 9.77 -8.26 4.81
C THR A 19 10.28 -7.08 5.65
N LEU A 20 11.50 -7.14 6.17
CA LEU A 20 12.09 -6.03 6.93
C LEU A 20 12.21 -4.74 6.12
N HIS A 21 12.72 -4.83 4.88
CA HIS A 21 12.80 -3.66 4.00
C HIS A 21 11.42 -3.13 3.63
N ARG A 22 10.46 -4.02 3.35
CA ARG A 22 9.07 -3.64 3.06
C ARG A 22 8.44 -2.90 4.24
N ASP A 23 8.59 -3.41 5.45
CA ASP A 23 8.00 -2.82 6.64
C ASP A 23 8.60 -1.44 6.94
N ALA A 24 9.92 -1.28 6.78
CA ALA A 24 10.58 0.01 6.91
C ALA A 24 10.09 1.04 5.86
N ILE A 25 9.89 0.61 4.61
CA ILE A 25 9.31 1.45 3.55
C ILE A 25 7.85 1.81 3.87
N ALA A 26 7.07 0.85 4.37
CA ALA A 26 5.67 1.05 4.72
C ALA A 26 5.52 2.03 5.90
N ASP A 27 6.34 1.91 6.94
CA ASP A 27 6.37 2.86 8.06
C ASP A 27 6.73 4.28 7.59
N ALA A 28 7.76 4.40 6.75
CA ALA A 28 8.14 5.69 6.18
C ALA A 28 7.01 6.32 5.35
N ALA A 29 6.32 5.52 4.51
CA ALA A 29 5.19 5.98 3.72
C ALA A 29 3.98 6.37 4.60
N TYR A 30 3.70 5.59 5.65
CA TYR A 30 2.65 5.90 6.62
C TYR A 30 2.92 7.23 7.32
N ARG A 31 4.13 7.43 7.84
CA ARG A 31 4.53 8.71 8.47
C ARG A 31 4.49 9.88 7.49
N ALA A 32 4.90 9.68 6.23
CA ALA A 32 4.78 10.69 5.19
C ALA A 32 3.33 11.13 4.98
N SER A 33 2.36 10.21 5.03
CA SER A 33 0.94 10.54 4.90
C SER A 33 0.43 11.45 6.02
N ILE A 34 0.91 11.22 7.26
CA ILE A 34 0.58 12.07 8.42
C ILE A 34 1.16 13.48 8.20
N TYR A 35 2.42 13.59 7.77
CA TYR A 35 3.04 14.89 7.52
C TYR A 35 2.40 15.63 6.33
N ALA A 36 1.89 14.91 5.33
CA ALA A 36 1.10 15.51 4.25
C ALA A 36 -0.20 16.11 4.80
N ALA A 37 -0.92 15.39 5.67
CA ALA A 37 -2.13 15.88 6.31
C ALA A 37 -1.86 17.13 7.16
N HIS A 38 -0.81 17.11 7.98
CA HIS A 38 -0.41 18.29 8.75
C HIS A 38 -0.02 19.48 7.86
N ALA A 39 0.66 19.25 6.72
CA ALA A 39 1.00 20.32 5.80
C ALA A 39 -0.26 21.02 5.25
N VAL A 40 -1.31 20.25 4.92
CA VAL A 40 -2.61 20.80 4.51
C VAL A 40 -3.24 21.63 5.63
N GLU A 41 -3.24 21.13 6.87
CA GLU A 41 -3.78 21.84 8.03
C GLU A 41 -3.05 23.17 8.29
N TYR A 42 -1.72 23.15 8.31
CA TYR A 42 -0.93 24.38 8.54
C TYR A 42 -1.09 25.39 7.41
N ALA A 43 -1.22 24.94 6.15
CA ALA A 43 -1.49 25.82 5.03
C ALA A 43 -2.85 26.53 5.17
N GLN A 44 -3.89 25.82 5.65
CA GLN A 44 -5.21 26.40 5.90
C GLN A 44 -5.18 27.42 7.05
N LEU A 45 -4.32 27.23 8.04
CA LEU A 45 -4.15 28.13 9.18
C LEU A 45 -3.24 29.33 8.90
N GLY A 46 -2.54 29.34 7.75
CA GLY A 46 -1.51 30.34 7.46
C GLY A 46 -0.25 30.22 8.33
N ASP A 47 0.00 29.04 8.91
CA ASP A 47 1.22 28.77 9.68
C ASP A 47 2.34 28.27 8.76
N ASP A 48 3.11 29.21 8.23
CA ASP A 48 4.26 28.91 7.37
C ASP A 48 5.33 28.07 8.06
N ARG A 49 5.49 28.18 9.39
CA ARG A 49 6.51 27.41 10.13
C ARG A 49 6.08 25.96 10.24
N GLY A 50 4.84 25.72 10.61
CA GLY A 50 4.22 24.39 10.64
C GLY A 50 4.26 23.73 9.27
N LEU A 51 3.86 24.45 8.22
CA LEU A 51 3.90 23.98 6.83
C LEU A 51 5.31 23.56 6.41
N ASN A 52 6.31 24.44 6.58
CA ASN A 52 7.69 24.14 6.20
C ASN A 52 8.26 22.96 6.99
N ARG A 53 7.91 22.81 8.27
CA ARG A 53 8.31 21.65 9.08
C ARG A 53 7.71 20.36 8.55
N SER A 54 6.41 20.35 8.27
CA SER A 54 5.70 19.18 7.74
C SER A 54 6.26 18.74 6.38
N LEU A 55 6.52 19.69 5.48
CA LEU A 55 7.14 19.40 4.18
C LEU A 55 8.54 18.79 4.31
N ARG A 56 9.38 19.29 5.23
CA ARG A 56 10.71 18.71 5.49
C ARG A 56 10.61 17.28 6.01
N LEU A 57 9.71 17.02 6.95
CA LEU A 57 9.50 15.68 7.51
C LEU A 57 8.97 14.70 6.45
N LEU A 58 8.06 15.15 5.59
CA LEU A 58 7.59 14.39 4.43
C LEU A 58 8.76 14.03 3.49
N ALA A 59 9.62 14.99 3.16
CA ALA A 59 10.78 14.76 2.31
C ALA A 59 11.80 13.78 2.93
N ILE A 60 12.01 13.84 4.25
CA ILE A 60 12.85 12.88 4.98
C ILE A 60 12.26 11.47 4.89
N CYS A 61 10.96 11.31 5.12
CA CYS A 61 10.28 10.02 4.99
C CYS A 61 10.37 9.47 3.56
N ALA A 62 10.15 10.31 2.55
CA ALA A 62 10.28 9.92 1.14
C ALA A 62 11.71 9.46 0.81
N SER A 63 12.72 10.17 1.32
CA SER A 63 14.13 9.80 1.15
C SER A 63 14.46 8.48 1.83
N HIS A 64 13.93 8.24 3.04
CA HIS A 64 14.13 6.98 3.76
C HIS A 64 13.51 5.81 3.01
N ALA A 65 12.27 5.97 2.52
CA ALA A 65 11.61 4.97 1.69
C ALA A 65 12.40 4.69 0.41
N ALA A 66 12.86 5.72 -0.29
CA ALA A 66 13.65 5.59 -1.51
C ALA A 66 14.97 4.84 -1.28
N ASN A 67 15.66 5.13 -0.17
CA ASN A 67 16.90 4.43 0.20
C ASN A 67 16.68 2.96 0.57
N GLY A 68 15.47 2.59 1.00
CA GLY A 68 15.11 1.20 1.30
C GLY A 68 14.80 0.36 0.05
N LEU A 69 14.49 0.99 -1.09
CA LEU A 69 14.07 0.29 -2.32
C LEU A 69 15.15 -0.62 -2.91
N PRO A 70 16.45 -0.24 -2.98
CA PRO A 70 17.48 -1.14 -3.48
C PRO A 70 17.62 -2.41 -2.62
N GLY A 71 17.64 -2.27 -1.29
CA GLY A 71 17.71 -3.42 -0.37
C GLY A 71 16.50 -4.33 -0.47
N LEU A 72 15.30 -3.75 -0.69
CA LEU A 72 14.12 -4.53 -1.02
C LEU A 72 14.30 -5.29 -2.33
N ALA A 73 14.77 -4.64 -3.40
CA ALA A 73 14.96 -5.30 -4.70
C ALA A 73 15.91 -6.50 -4.61
N GLU A 74 17.07 -6.33 -3.96
CA GLU A 74 18.05 -7.41 -3.73
C GLU A 74 17.46 -8.54 -2.88
N ALA A 75 16.74 -8.20 -1.81
CA ALA A 75 16.11 -9.20 -0.95
C ALA A 75 15.00 -9.98 -1.67
N VAL A 76 14.26 -9.34 -2.57
CA VAL A 76 13.21 -10.00 -3.38
C VAL A 76 13.80 -10.94 -4.43
N GLU A 77 14.93 -10.59 -5.04
CA GLU A 77 15.61 -11.47 -6.00
C GLU A 77 16.06 -12.78 -5.33
N THR A 78 16.63 -12.66 -4.12
CA THR A 78 17.18 -13.78 -3.35
C THR A 78 16.11 -14.62 -2.65
N ASP A 79 14.95 -14.05 -2.33
CA ASP A 79 13.89 -14.72 -1.58
C ASP A 79 12.76 -15.26 -2.48
N ARG A 80 12.92 -16.51 -2.92
CA ARG A 80 11.92 -17.22 -3.74
C ARG A 80 10.60 -17.44 -3.00
N LEU A 81 10.63 -17.74 -1.70
CA LEU A 81 9.44 -18.02 -0.90
C LEU A 81 8.57 -16.77 -0.74
N TRP A 82 9.20 -15.62 -0.49
CA TRP A 82 8.52 -14.33 -0.44
C TRP A 82 7.89 -13.97 -1.78
N ARG A 83 8.59 -14.18 -2.91
CA ARG A 83 8.02 -13.94 -4.26
C ARG A 83 6.81 -14.80 -4.55
N ASP A 84 6.87 -16.08 -4.19
CA ASP A 84 5.76 -17.01 -4.40
C ASP A 84 4.57 -16.70 -3.47
N SER A 85 4.83 -16.26 -2.24
CA SER A 85 3.81 -15.74 -1.32
C SER A 85 3.13 -14.49 -1.89
N MET A 86 3.91 -13.51 -2.36
CA MET A 86 3.38 -12.27 -2.95
C MET A 86 2.58 -12.51 -4.23
N ARG A 87 2.99 -13.49 -5.06
CA ARG A 87 2.21 -13.89 -6.24
C ARG A 87 0.86 -14.53 -5.89
N ARG A 88 0.78 -15.25 -4.77
CA ARG A 88 -0.49 -15.82 -4.28
C ARG A 88 -1.38 -14.77 -3.62
N ALA A 89 -0.79 -13.75 -3.00
CA ALA A 89 -1.51 -12.68 -2.31
C ALA A 89 -1.97 -11.54 -3.24
N ALA A 90 -1.39 -11.41 -4.43
CA ALA A 90 -1.84 -10.42 -5.41
C ALA A 90 -3.29 -10.70 -5.82
N PRO A 91 -4.18 -9.69 -5.83
CA PRO A 91 -5.55 -9.87 -6.32
C PRO A 91 -5.51 -10.40 -7.76
N PRO A 92 -6.49 -11.22 -8.19
CA PRO A 92 -6.54 -11.72 -9.55
C PRO A 92 -6.44 -10.52 -10.49
N LYS A 93 -5.52 -10.59 -11.46
CA LYS A 93 -5.41 -9.58 -12.51
C LYS A 93 -6.74 -9.53 -13.23
N ARG A 94 -7.63 -8.60 -12.85
CA ARG A 94 -8.73 -8.18 -13.72
C ARG A 94 -8.06 -7.77 -15.02
N THR A 95 -8.30 -8.54 -16.06
CA THR A 95 -7.86 -8.15 -17.39
C THR A 95 -8.53 -6.81 -17.69
N LEU A 96 -7.80 -5.85 -18.26
CA LEU A 96 -8.32 -4.52 -18.62
C LEU A 96 -9.63 -4.61 -19.45
N THR A 97 -9.88 -5.76 -20.06
CA THR A 97 -11.12 -6.14 -20.75
C THR A 97 -12.37 -6.12 -19.86
N GLU A 98 -12.27 -6.46 -18.56
CA GLU A 98 -13.41 -6.49 -17.65
C GLU A 98 -13.86 -5.08 -17.23
N HIS A 99 -12.91 -4.13 -17.09
CA HIS A 99 -13.25 -2.73 -16.80
C HIS A 99 -13.97 -2.05 -17.98
N ALA A 100 -13.54 -2.34 -19.21
CA ALA A 100 -14.20 -1.83 -20.41
C ALA A 100 -15.62 -2.40 -20.63
N GLN A 101 -15.89 -3.60 -20.12
CA GLN A 101 -17.22 -4.22 -20.16
C GLN A 101 -18.14 -3.68 -19.06
N ALA A 102 -17.61 -3.36 -17.88
CA ALA A 102 -18.38 -2.73 -16.80
C ALA A 102 -18.86 -1.31 -17.18
N GLU A 103 -18.02 -0.49 -17.82
CA GLU A 103 -18.43 0.85 -18.29
C GLU A 103 -19.49 0.79 -19.40
N ARG A 104 -19.48 -0.25 -20.24
CA ARG A 104 -20.51 -0.46 -21.27
C ARG A 104 -21.84 -0.95 -20.70
N ALA A 105 -21.83 -1.70 -19.60
CA ALA A 105 -23.06 -2.18 -18.95
C ALA A 105 -23.81 -1.04 -18.21
N ASP A 106 -23.07 -0.13 -17.56
CA ASP A 106 -23.68 1.05 -16.91
C ASP A 106 -24.23 2.05 -17.94
N SER A 107 -23.58 2.18 -19.10
CA SER A 107 -24.05 3.04 -20.19
C SER A 107 -25.32 2.51 -20.90
N ALA A 108 -25.60 1.20 -20.80
CA ALA A 108 -26.72 0.57 -21.48
C ALA A 108 -28.04 0.60 -20.68
N THR A 109 -28.00 0.96 -19.38
CA THR A 109 -29.17 0.87 -18.49
C THR A 109 -29.82 2.24 -18.19
N GLY A 110 -29.19 3.35 -18.60
CA GLY A 110 -29.64 4.72 -18.28
C GLY A 110 -30.44 5.47 -19.36
N GLY A 111 -30.98 4.79 -20.37
CA GLY A 111 -31.55 5.43 -21.56
C GLY A 111 -33.02 5.10 -21.83
N GLY A 112 -33.94 5.67 -21.07
CA GLY A 112 -35.36 5.71 -21.41
C GLY A 112 -36.22 6.00 -20.18
N GLU A 113 -37.16 6.93 -20.14
CA GLU A 113 -37.69 7.86 -21.13
C GLU A 113 -38.15 9.08 -20.33
N GLY A 114 -37.68 10.27 -20.69
CA GLY A 114 -38.43 11.48 -20.45
C GLY A 114 -39.32 11.72 -21.66
N ARG A 115 -40.63 11.86 -21.47
CA ARG A 115 -41.51 12.49 -22.46
C ARG A 115 -42.78 13.06 -21.78
N PRO A 116 -43.40 14.06 -22.43
CA PRO A 116 -44.01 15.25 -21.83
C PRO A 116 -45.37 15.04 -21.16
#